data_AF-A0A2Z2HNM5-F1
#
_entry.id   AF-A0A2Z2HNM5-F1
#
_cell.length_a   1.000
_cell.length_b   1.000
_cell.length_c   1.000
_cell.angle_alpha   90.00
_cell.angle_beta   90.00
_cell.angle_gamma   90.00
#
_symmetry.space_group_name_H-M   'P 1'
#
loop_
_entity.id
_entity.type
_entity.pdbx_description
1 polymer ?
#
loop_
_entity_poly.entity_id
_entity_poly.type
_entity_poly.pdbx_seq_one_letter_code
_entity_poly.pdbx_strand_id
1 'polypeptide(L)'
;MAQNALTAVFDAQRTAIEQSQNATHDVLEAQATSIGAFAAAVETSNSLVRSNADLTKGSFHATVDALESSMPEDAADFTELREFVDESVDSATDAQTQSLEAWADALGESEAAYDEFVESYAEVVDTSFDAFLEAHEQVEANVTAMADDVESAAAEIDVS
;
A
#
# COMPACT_ATOMS: atom_id res chain seq x y z
N MET A 1 -5.46 48.11 14.31
CA MET A 1 -5.19 46.93 13.45
C MET A 1 -4.61 45.85 14.32
N ALA A 2 -5.36 45.33 15.30
CA ALA A 2 -4.93 44.28 16.22
C ALA A 2 -5.71 42.97 16.03
N GLN A 3 -6.51 42.88 14.96
CA GLN A 3 -6.98 41.63 14.30
C GLN A 3 -5.78 40.78 13.77
N ASN A 4 -4.64 40.85 14.44
CA ASN A 4 -3.30 41.00 13.89
C ASN A 4 -2.34 40.16 14.75
N ALA A 5 -1.47 39.40 14.11
CA ALA A 5 -0.55 38.41 14.70
C ALA A 5 -1.18 37.22 15.45
N LEU A 6 -2.12 37.42 16.38
CA LEU A 6 -2.66 36.33 17.21
C LEU A 6 -3.54 35.35 16.42
N THR A 7 -4.50 35.88 15.64
CA THR A 7 -5.30 35.10 14.67
C THR A 7 -4.41 34.41 13.63
N ALA A 8 -3.37 35.09 13.14
CA ALA A 8 -2.44 34.51 12.17
C ALA A 8 -1.63 33.32 12.74
N VAL A 9 -1.33 33.33 14.04
CA VAL A 9 -0.70 32.19 14.72
C VAL A 9 -1.68 31.03 14.85
N PHE A 10 -2.94 31.28 15.19
CA PHE A 10 -3.98 30.24 15.23
C PHE A 10 -4.24 29.63 13.85
N ASP A 11 -4.28 30.43 12.79
CA ASP A 11 -4.41 29.94 11.42
C ASP A 11 -3.21 29.08 10.99
N ALA A 12 -1.99 29.49 11.37
CA ALA A 12 -0.79 28.70 11.12
C ALA A 12 -0.81 27.37 11.89
N GLN A 13 -1.34 27.37 13.12
CA GLN A 13 -1.53 26.15 13.91
C GLN A 13 -2.57 25.22 13.28
N ARG A 14 -3.74 25.74 12.89
CA ARG A 14 -4.78 25.00 12.16
C ARG A 14 -4.20 24.34 10.91
N THR A 15 -3.48 25.11 10.09
CA THR A 15 -2.83 24.62 8.88
C THR A 15 -1.82 23.50 9.17
N ALA A 16 -1.02 23.63 10.23
CA ALA A 16 -0.04 22.61 10.61
C ALA A 16 -0.71 21.31 11.09
N ILE A 17 -1.84 21.42 11.79
CA ILE A 17 -2.64 20.29 12.28
C ILE A 17 -3.26 19.54 11.09
N GLU A 18 -3.91 20.24 10.17
CA GLU A 18 -4.47 19.67 8.94
C GLU A 18 -3.38 18.99 8.09
N GLN A 19 -2.18 19.59 8.00
CA GLN A 19 -1.05 18.95 7.31
C GLN A 19 -0.60 17.67 8.02
N SER A 20 -0.62 17.62 9.35
CA SER A 20 -0.29 16.40 10.10
C SER A 20 -1.32 15.30 9.91
N GLN A 21 -2.60 15.66 9.81
CA GLN A 21 -3.70 14.74 9.50
C GLN A 21 -3.50 14.14 8.12
N ASN A 22 -3.33 14.98 7.10
CA ASN A 22 -3.07 14.53 5.72
C ASN A 22 -1.83 13.65 5.62
N ALA A 23 -0.72 14.03 6.28
CA ALA A 23 0.48 13.21 6.31
C ALA A 23 0.25 11.84 6.97
N THR A 24 -0.68 11.74 7.92
CA THR A 24 -1.06 10.45 8.54
C THR A 24 -1.82 9.59 7.54
N HIS A 25 -2.79 10.17 6.82
CA HIS A 25 -3.51 9.48 5.74
C HIS A 25 -2.56 9.00 4.64
N ASP A 26 -1.66 9.87 4.17
CA ASP A 26 -0.67 9.55 3.14
C ASP A 26 0.20 8.35 3.53
N VAL A 27 0.60 8.24 4.80
CA VAL A 27 1.42 7.13 5.31
C VAL A 27 0.63 5.82 5.38
N LEU A 28 -0.66 5.88 5.70
CA LEU A 28 -1.52 4.70 5.73
C LEU A 28 -1.79 4.19 4.31
N GLU A 29 -2.11 5.10 3.38
CA GLU A 29 -2.33 4.77 1.97
C GLU A 29 -1.07 4.23 1.29
N ALA A 30 0.11 4.79 1.61
CA ALA A 30 1.38 4.29 1.11
C ALA A 30 1.64 2.84 1.58
N GLN A 31 1.31 2.50 2.83
CA GLN A 31 1.44 1.14 3.34
C GLN A 31 0.45 0.17 2.68
N ALA A 32 -0.82 0.57 2.53
CA ALA A 32 -1.84 -0.24 1.84
C ALA A 32 -1.42 -0.53 0.39
N THR A 33 -0.98 0.50 -0.34
CA THR A 33 -0.46 0.37 -1.71
C THR A 33 0.74 -0.58 -1.79
N SER A 34 1.60 -0.58 -0.78
CA SER A 34 2.78 -1.47 -0.72
C SER A 34 2.37 -2.94 -0.60
N ILE A 35 1.35 -3.24 0.19
CA ILE A 35 0.80 -4.58 0.38
C ILE A 35 0.19 -5.08 -0.93
N GLY A 36 -0.68 -4.28 -1.56
CA GLY A 36 -1.29 -4.62 -2.86
C GLY A 36 -0.25 -4.82 -3.97
N ALA A 37 0.80 -3.99 -4.01
CA ALA A 37 1.91 -4.16 -4.95
C ALA A 37 2.67 -5.48 -4.74
N PHE A 38 2.85 -5.91 -3.48
CA PHE A 38 3.49 -7.18 -3.18
C PHE A 38 2.60 -8.37 -3.55
N ALA A 39 1.29 -8.30 -3.29
CA ALA A 39 0.33 -9.32 -3.74
C ALA A 39 0.37 -9.50 -5.26
N ALA A 40 0.30 -8.41 -6.02
CA ALA A 40 0.40 -8.43 -7.47
C ALA A 40 1.74 -9.00 -7.98
N ALA A 41 2.84 -8.76 -7.26
CA ALA A 41 4.14 -9.34 -7.60
C ALA A 41 4.19 -10.85 -7.39
N VAL A 42 3.54 -11.38 -6.35
CA VAL A 42 3.41 -12.82 -6.11
C VAL A 42 2.58 -13.49 -7.21
N GLU A 43 1.45 -12.90 -7.58
CA GLU A 43 0.62 -13.39 -8.70
C GLU A 43 1.39 -13.40 -10.03
N THR A 44 2.11 -12.32 -10.32
CA THR A 44 2.97 -12.22 -11.50
C THR A 44 4.03 -13.32 -11.48
N SER A 45 4.65 -13.57 -10.33
CA SER A 45 5.67 -14.62 -10.17
C SER A 45 5.10 -16.01 -10.44
N ASN A 46 3.86 -16.29 -10.00
CA ASN A 46 3.18 -17.56 -10.28
C ASN A 46 3.02 -17.78 -11.80
N SER A 47 2.59 -16.74 -12.53
CA SER A 47 2.46 -16.82 -14.00
C SER A 47 3.81 -17.07 -14.70
N LEU A 48 4.89 -16.46 -14.21
CA LEU A 48 6.23 -16.61 -14.75
C LEU A 48 6.79 -18.02 -14.51
N VAL A 49 6.55 -18.61 -13.34
CA VAL A 49 6.97 -19.99 -13.01
C VAL A 49 6.36 -20.99 -14.01
N ARG A 50 5.05 -20.88 -14.28
CA ARG A 50 4.37 -21.73 -15.27
C ARG A 50 4.93 -21.53 -16.68
N SER A 51 5.11 -20.28 -17.10
CA SER A 51 5.68 -19.96 -18.42
C SER A 51 7.11 -20.50 -18.58
N ASN A 52 7.94 -20.38 -17.54
CA ASN A 52 9.31 -20.89 -17.55
C ASN A 52 9.36 -22.44 -17.59
N ALA A 53 8.40 -23.11 -16.95
CA ALA A 53 8.25 -24.56 -17.02
C ALA A 53 7.97 -25.02 -18.46
N ASP A 54 7.02 -24.38 -19.13
CA ASP A 54 6.66 -24.68 -20.52
C ASP A 54 7.82 -24.40 -21.48
N LEU A 55 8.57 -23.32 -21.27
CA LEU A 55 9.79 -23.02 -22.02
C LEU A 55 10.87 -24.09 -21.82
N THR A 56 11.04 -24.57 -20.59
CA THR A 56 12.02 -25.62 -20.26
C THR A 56 11.67 -26.94 -20.95
N LYS A 57 10.40 -27.38 -20.84
CA LYS A 57 9.89 -28.58 -21.53
C LYS A 57 10.03 -28.46 -23.04
N GLY A 58 9.61 -27.33 -23.61
CA GLY A 58 9.73 -27.06 -25.04
C GLY A 58 11.17 -27.06 -25.55
N SER A 59 12.11 -26.50 -24.78
CA SER A 59 13.54 -26.47 -25.14
C SER A 59 14.17 -27.86 -25.08
N PHE A 60 13.76 -28.66 -24.08
CA PHE A 60 14.16 -30.04 -23.97
C PHE A 60 13.65 -30.88 -25.16
N HIS A 61 12.35 -30.80 -25.47
CA HIS A 61 11.76 -31.48 -26.62
C HIS A 61 12.44 -31.10 -27.93
N ALA A 62 12.68 -29.81 -28.18
CA ALA A 62 13.39 -29.38 -29.39
C ALA A 62 14.82 -29.96 -29.49
N THR A 63 15.50 -30.15 -28.36
CA THR A 63 16.84 -30.76 -28.32
C THR A 63 16.78 -32.24 -28.66
N VAL A 64 15.79 -32.95 -28.12
CA VAL A 64 15.57 -34.37 -28.40
C VAL A 64 15.14 -34.57 -29.85
N ASP A 65 14.23 -33.76 -30.38
CA ASP A 65 13.76 -33.82 -31.76
C ASP A 65 14.90 -33.63 -32.77
N ALA A 66 15.83 -32.71 -32.48
CA ALA A 66 17.01 -32.48 -33.30
C ALA A 66 17.97 -33.68 -33.29
N LEU A 67 18.11 -34.36 -32.15
CA LEU A 67 18.91 -35.59 -32.03
C LEU A 67 18.25 -36.74 -32.80
N GLU A 68 16.96 -36.98 -32.62
CA GLU A 68 16.20 -38.02 -33.35
C GLU A 68 16.27 -37.81 -34.86
N SER A 69 16.14 -36.56 -35.33
CA SER A 69 16.24 -36.20 -36.75
C SER A 69 17.62 -36.49 -37.37
N SER A 70 18.66 -36.64 -36.54
CA SER A 70 20.04 -36.93 -36.97
C SER A 70 20.39 -38.43 -36.93
N MET A 71 19.51 -39.26 -36.38
CA MET A 71 19.68 -40.71 -36.24
C MET A 71 18.87 -41.49 -37.28
N PRO A 72 19.27 -42.72 -37.63
CA PRO A 72 18.42 -43.63 -38.40
C PRO A 72 17.10 -43.89 -37.67
N GLU A 73 16.00 -44.05 -38.42
CA GLU A 73 14.72 -44.49 -37.84
C GLU A 73 14.93 -45.76 -37.00
N ASP A 74 14.32 -45.80 -35.81
CA ASP A 74 14.41 -46.87 -34.79
C ASP A 74 15.75 -47.03 -34.05
N ALA A 75 16.71 -46.10 -34.18
CA ALA A 75 18.00 -46.21 -33.49
C ALA A 75 17.92 -45.95 -31.97
N ALA A 76 16.99 -45.10 -31.52
CA ALA A 76 16.75 -44.78 -30.11
C ALA A 76 15.32 -44.25 -29.91
N ASP A 77 14.68 -44.62 -28.79
CA ASP A 77 13.40 -44.09 -28.33
C ASP A 77 13.65 -43.21 -27.10
N PHE A 78 13.22 -41.94 -27.18
CA PHE A 78 13.38 -40.97 -26.09
C PHE A 78 12.06 -40.66 -25.37
N THR A 79 10.98 -41.39 -25.65
CA THR A 79 9.66 -41.17 -25.04
C THR A 79 9.70 -41.19 -23.51
N GLU A 80 10.31 -42.22 -22.91
CA GLU A 80 10.44 -42.31 -21.44
C GLU A 80 11.24 -41.14 -20.85
N LEU A 81 12.24 -40.64 -21.58
CA LEU A 81 13.04 -39.50 -21.15
C LEU A 81 12.24 -38.19 -21.22
N ARG A 82 11.42 -38.01 -22.26
CA ARG A 82 10.49 -36.88 -22.39
C ARG A 82 9.49 -36.87 -21.24
N GLU A 83 8.81 -38.00 -21.02
CA GLU A 83 7.85 -38.14 -19.91
C GLU A 83 8.50 -37.87 -18.55
N PHE A 84 9.70 -38.39 -18.32
CA PHE A 84 10.43 -38.14 -17.06
C PHE A 84 10.76 -36.66 -16.84
N VAL A 85 11.20 -35.95 -17.88
CA VAL A 85 11.51 -34.51 -17.78
C VAL A 85 10.22 -33.71 -17.58
N ASP A 86 9.16 -34.01 -18.32
CA ASP A 86 7.87 -33.35 -18.19
C ASP A 86 7.32 -33.52 -16.76
N GLU A 87 7.29 -34.75 -16.23
CA GLU A 87 6.81 -35.02 -14.88
C GLU A 87 7.69 -34.36 -13.81
N SER A 88 9.02 -34.32 -14.01
CA SER A 88 9.94 -33.65 -13.09
C SER A 88 9.73 -32.13 -13.06
N VAL A 89 9.56 -31.52 -14.23
CA VAL A 89 9.31 -30.08 -14.35
C VAL A 89 7.94 -29.73 -13.77
N ASP A 90 6.91 -30.49 -14.13
CA ASP A 90 5.55 -30.26 -13.64
C ASP A 90 5.47 -30.43 -12.13
N SER A 91 6.08 -31.47 -11.56
CA SER A 91 6.13 -31.65 -10.10
C SER A 91 6.82 -30.49 -9.38
N ALA A 92 7.92 -29.95 -9.94
CA ALA A 92 8.63 -28.83 -9.34
C ALA A 92 7.83 -27.52 -9.45
N THR A 93 7.22 -27.29 -10.61
CA THR A 93 6.36 -26.15 -10.88
C THR A 93 5.13 -26.16 -10.00
N ASP A 94 4.44 -27.30 -9.85
CA ASP A 94 3.25 -27.42 -8.99
C ASP A 94 3.58 -27.14 -7.53
N ALA A 95 4.73 -27.60 -7.03
CA ALA A 95 5.17 -27.30 -5.67
C ALA A 95 5.44 -25.79 -5.46
N GLN A 96 6.08 -25.14 -6.44
CA GLN A 96 6.34 -23.70 -6.40
C GLN A 96 5.05 -22.89 -6.50
N THR A 97 4.17 -23.25 -7.42
CA THR A 97 2.87 -22.62 -7.63
C THR A 97 1.98 -22.73 -6.40
N GLN A 98 1.88 -23.92 -5.77
CA GLN A 98 1.11 -24.07 -4.53
C GLN A 98 1.64 -23.18 -3.41
N SER A 99 2.97 -23.07 -3.28
CA SER A 99 3.55 -22.16 -2.30
C SER A 99 3.17 -20.71 -2.62
N LEU A 100 3.32 -20.26 -3.87
CA LEU A 100 3.00 -18.90 -4.27
C LEU A 100 1.51 -18.57 -4.13
N GLU A 101 0.62 -19.51 -4.43
CA GLU A 101 -0.83 -19.36 -4.24
C GLU A 101 -1.18 -19.21 -2.76
N ALA A 102 -0.58 -20.03 -1.88
CA ALA A 102 -0.77 -19.87 -0.43
C ALA A 102 -0.28 -18.50 0.08
N TRP A 103 0.81 -17.96 -0.47
CA TRP A 103 1.27 -16.60 -0.17
C TRP A 103 0.32 -15.54 -0.71
N ALA A 104 -0.19 -15.70 -1.94
CA ALA A 104 -1.12 -14.77 -2.54
C ALA A 104 -2.43 -14.68 -1.73
N ASP A 105 -2.98 -15.83 -1.34
CA ASP A 105 -4.19 -15.89 -0.50
C ASP A 105 -3.96 -15.21 0.86
N ALA A 106 -2.84 -15.51 1.52
CA ALA A 106 -2.50 -14.89 2.80
C ALA A 106 -2.31 -13.37 2.70
N LEU A 107 -1.74 -12.88 1.60
CA LEU A 107 -1.57 -11.46 1.34
C LEU A 107 -2.91 -10.78 1.02
N GLY A 108 -3.79 -11.41 0.24
CA GLY A 108 -5.11 -10.87 -0.06
C GLY A 108 -6.01 -10.79 1.18
N GLU A 109 -5.95 -11.79 2.06
CA GLU A 109 -6.63 -11.72 3.36
C GLU A 109 -6.04 -10.63 4.27
N SER A 110 -4.71 -10.47 4.26
CA SER A 110 -4.03 -9.41 5.01
C SER A 110 -4.32 -8.01 4.46
N GLU A 111 -4.46 -7.86 3.14
CA GLU A 111 -4.80 -6.60 2.47
C GLU A 111 -6.21 -6.16 2.90
N ALA A 112 -7.20 -7.05 2.79
CA ALA A 112 -8.57 -6.75 3.21
C ALA A 112 -8.66 -6.39 4.70
N ALA A 113 -7.93 -7.12 5.56
CA ALA A 113 -7.87 -6.80 6.98
C ALA A 113 -7.16 -5.47 7.27
N TYR A 114 -6.13 -5.13 6.49
CA TYR A 114 -5.40 -3.88 6.63
C TYR A 114 -6.23 -2.69 6.15
N ASP A 115 -6.98 -2.82 5.05
CA ASP A 115 -7.88 -1.79 4.54
C ASP A 115 -8.96 -1.44 5.56
N GLU A 116 -9.60 -2.44 6.16
CA GLU A 116 -10.59 -2.23 7.23
C GLU A 116 -9.97 -1.54 8.46
N PHE A 117 -8.74 -1.94 8.83
CA PHE A 117 -8.00 -1.29 9.90
C PHE A 117 -7.66 0.17 9.58
N VAL A 118 -7.18 0.45 8.37
CA VAL A 118 -6.82 1.80 7.92
C VAL A 118 -8.05 2.70 7.91
N GLU A 119 -9.19 2.23 7.37
CA GLU A 119 -10.44 3.00 7.35
C GLU A 119 -10.90 3.36 8.77
N SER A 120 -10.92 2.37 9.67
CA SER A 120 -11.30 2.62 11.07
C SER A 120 -10.32 3.54 11.80
N TYR A 121 -9.01 3.36 11.59
CA TYR A 121 -7.99 4.18 12.22
C TYR A 121 -8.01 5.62 11.69
N ALA A 122 -8.20 5.79 10.38
CA ALA A 122 -8.37 7.08 9.73
C ALA A 122 -9.57 7.85 10.30
N GLU A 123 -10.72 7.19 10.47
CA GLU A 123 -11.92 7.80 11.06
C GLU A 123 -11.68 8.27 12.51
N VAL A 124 -10.97 7.48 13.31
CA VAL A 124 -10.59 7.84 14.69
C VAL A 124 -9.64 9.04 14.70
N VAL A 125 -8.66 9.05 13.80
CA VAL A 125 -7.71 10.15 13.63
C VAL A 125 -8.46 11.43 13.27
N ASP A 126 -9.34 11.38 12.27
CA ASP A 126 -10.13 12.52 11.81
C ASP A 126 -11.02 13.07 12.91
N THR A 127 -11.77 12.20 13.60
CA THR A 127 -12.61 12.59 14.74
C THR A 127 -11.80 13.27 15.84
N SER A 128 -10.59 12.77 16.12
CA SER A 128 -9.71 13.34 17.15
C SER A 128 -9.16 14.70 16.74
N PHE A 129 -8.81 14.87 15.46
CA PHE A 129 -8.35 16.15 14.91
C PHE A 129 -9.46 17.19 14.88
N ASP A 130 -10.66 16.82 14.46
CA ASP A 130 -11.84 17.69 14.47
C ASP A 130 -12.17 18.17 15.88
N ALA A 131 -12.24 17.25 16.85
CA ALA A 131 -12.47 17.60 18.25
C ALA A 131 -11.38 18.53 18.81
N PHE A 132 -10.12 18.33 18.39
CA PHE A 132 -9.01 19.19 18.79
C PHE A 132 -9.13 20.59 18.17
N LEU A 133 -9.45 20.68 16.87
CA LEU A 133 -9.66 21.95 16.17
C LEU A 133 -10.83 22.74 16.76
N GLU A 134 -11.95 22.07 17.06
CA GLU A 134 -13.15 22.69 17.63
C GLU A 134 -12.86 23.26 19.03
N ALA A 135 -12.09 22.53 19.85
CA ALA A 135 -11.62 23.06 21.13
C ALA A 135 -10.68 24.27 20.96
N HIS A 136 -9.82 24.25 19.94
CA HIS A 136 -8.90 25.33 19.63
C HIS A 136 -9.63 26.60 19.16
N GLU A 137 -10.65 26.45 18.33
CA GLU A 137 -11.54 27.54 17.90
C GLU A 137 -12.25 28.19 19.08
N GLN A 138 -12.73 27.39 20.03
CA GLN A 138 -13.36 27.91 21.23
C GLN A 138 -12.37 28.71 22.10
N VAL A 139 -11.11 28.29 22.17
CA VAL A 139 -10.06 29.06 22.85
C VAL A 139 -9.76 30.35 22.09
N GLU A 140 -9.62 30.30 20.76
CA GLU A 140 -9.39 31.49 19.93
C GLU A 140 -10.50 32.53 20.13
N ALA A 141 -11.77 32.11 20.10
CA ALA A 141 -12.91 32.98 20.30
C ALA A 141 -12.88 33.66 21.69
N ASN A 142 -12.56 32.90 22.74
CA ASN A 142 -12.45 33.44 24.10
C ASN A 142 -11.29 34.42 24.25
N VAL A 143 -10.12 34.09 23.70
CA VAL A 143 -8.91 34.94 23.78
C VAL A 143 -9.10 36.22 22.97
N THR A 144 -9.69 36.13 21.78
CA THR A 144 -9.98 37.29 20.93
C THR A 144 -10.98 38.22 21.62
N ALA A 145 -12.06 37.68 22.18
CA ALA A 145 -13.03 38.48 22.94
C ALA A 145 -12.39 39.20 24.14
N MET A 146 -11.55 38.51 24.92
CA MET A 146 -10.82 39.14 26.03
C MET A 146 -9.86 40.23 25.56
N ALA A 147 -9.19 40.05 24.42
CA ALA A 147 -8.29 41.06 23.87
C ALA A 147 -9.06 42.31 23.42
N ASP A 148 -10.20 42.13 22.74
CA ASP A 148 -11.07 43.22 22.31
C ASP A 148 -11.65 44.00 23.50
N ASP A 149 -12.03 43.30 24.58
CA ASP A 149 -12.51 43.91 25.83
C ASP A 149 -11.42 44.77 26.50
N VAL A 150 -10.18 44.29 26.52
CA VAL A 150 -9.03 45.03 27.06
C VAL A 150 -8.71 46.26 26.22
N GLU A 151 -8.75 46.15 24.89
CA GLU A 151 -8.51 47.28 23.98
C GLU A 151 -9.59 48.35 24.15
N SER A 152 -10.87 47.95 24.27
CA SER A 152 -11.98 48.88 24.54
C SER A 152 -11.83 49.59 25.89
N ALA A 153 -11.48 48.87 26.95
CA ALA A 153 -11.26 49.46 28.28
C ALA A 153 -10.06 50.43 28.29
N ALA A 154 -8.98 50.11 27.57
CA ALA A 154 -7.82 50.99 27.45
C ALA A 154 -8.14 52.27 26.67
N ALA A 155 -8.93 52.16 25.59
CA ALA A 155 -9.38 53.33 24.81
C ALA A 155 -10.30 54.25 25.62
N GLU A 156 -11.13 53.70 26.52
CA GLU A 156 -12.01 54.49 27.39
C GLU A 156 -11.23 55.28 28.46
N ILE A 157 -10.11 54.73 28.94
CA ILE A 157 -9.20 55.40 29.89
C ILE A 157 -8.38 56.52 29.23
N ASP A 158 -7.98 56.39 27.96
CA ASP A 158 -7.17 57.39 27.24
C ASP A 158 -7.99 58.61 26.75
N VAL A 159 -9.32 58.48 26.67
CA VAL A 159 -10.24 59.56 26.26
C VAL A 159 -10.78 60.35 27.48
N SER A 160 -10.44 59.93 28.70
CA SER A 160 -10.84 60.54 29.99
C SER A 160 -9.78 61.51 30.54
#